data_AF-A0A843F726-F1
#
_entry.id   AF-A0A843F726-F1
#
_cell.length_a   1.000
_cell.length_b   1.000
_cell.length_c   1.000
_cell.angle_alpha   90.00
_cell.angle_beta   90.00
_cell.angle_gamma   90.00
#
_symmetry.space_group_name_H-M   'P 1'
#
loop_
_entity.id
_entity.type
_entity.pdbx_description
1 polymer ?
#
loop_
_entity_poly.entity_id
_entity_poly.type
_entity_poly.pdbx_seq_one_letter_code
_entity_poly.pdbx_strand_id
1 'polypeptide(L)'
;TSADIDGKNNEMLKKYPIIAVNGCDGACVNKILENKGINVFKTVAVVDVLKDFGVSSKDPFRLDSEGEECVKIIKNKLDEKINEIKDY
;
A
#
# COMPACT_ATOMS: atom_id res chain seq x y z
N THR A 1 6.75 -10.22 9.14
CA THR A 1 7.93 -9.81 8.37
C THR A 1 9.15 -10.23 9.16
N SER A 2 10.37 -10.22 8.60
CA SER A 2 11.59 -10.56 9.37
C SER A 2 11.85 -9.64 10.58
N ALA A 3 11.05 -8.58 10.74
CA ALA A 3 11.05 -7.67 11.88
C ALA A 3 9.93 -7.96 12.92
N ASP A 4 9.20 -9.08 12.78
CA ASP A 4 8.17 -9.50 13.76
C ASP A 4 8.84 -10.06 15.02
N ILE A 5 8.60 -9.41 16.16
CA ILE A 5 9.11 -9.85 17.46
C ILE A 5 8.02 -10.71 18.10
N ASP A 6 8.12 -12.03 17.95
CA ASP A 6 7.24 -12.99 18.62
C ASP A 6 5.74 -12.73 18.39
N GLY A 7 5.36 -12.30 17.18
CA GLY A 7 3.98 -12.02 16.82
C GLY A 7 3.38 -10.74 17.39
N LYS A 8 4.14 -9.95 18.17
CA LYS A 8 3.69 -8.66 18.73
C LYS A 8 3.24 -7.67 17.65
N ASN A 9 3.86 -7.71 16.46
CA ASN A 9 3.44 -6.83 15.37
C ASN A 9 2.05 -7.21 14.87
N ASN A 10 1.68 -8.49 14.90
CA ASN A 10 0.37 -8.94 14.43
C ASN A 10 -0.74 -8.42 15.37
N GLU A 11 -0.52 -8.47 16.68
CA GLU A 11 -1.47 -7.92 17.66
C GLU A 11 -1.61 -6.40 17.53
N MET A 12 -0.50 -5.70 17.31
CA MET A 12 -0.53 -4.25 17.08
C MET A 12 -1.30 -3.89 15.81
N LEU A 13 -1.03 -4.58 14.70
CA LEU A 13 -1.67 -4.31 13.41
C LEU A 13 -3.19 -4.55 13.44
N LYS A 14 -3.68 -5.53 14.22
CA LYS A 14 -5.12 -5.80 14.38
C LYS A 14 -5.90 -4.64 15.02
N LYS A 15 -5.23 -3.68 15.67
CA LYS A 15 -5.87 -2.53 16.34
C LYS A 15 -6.17 -1.37 15.41
N TYR A 16 -5.68 -1.39 14.17
CA TYR A 16 -5.77 -0.25 13.25
C TYR A 16 -6.38 -0.67 11.91
N PRO A 17 -7.07 0.25 11.22
CA PRO A 17 -7.45 0.04 9.83
C PRO A 17 -6.17 -0.02 8.98
N ILE A 18 -5.97 -1.13 8.27
CA ILE A 18 -4.79 -1.34 7.43
C ILE A 18 -5.13 -1.01 5.98
N ILE A 19 -4.38 -0.10 5.37
CA ILE A 19 -4.36 0.12 3.92
C ILE A 19 -3.17 -0.66 3.36
N ALA A 20 -3.43 -1.70 2.56
CA ALA A 20 -2.39 -2.47 1.89
C ALA A 20 -2.00 -1.81 0.56
N VAL A 21 -0.71 -1.60 0.33
CA VAL A 21 -0.18 -1.05 -0.93
C VAL A 21 0.60 -2.14 -1.66
N ASN A 22 0.19 -2.46 -2.89
CA ASN A 22 0.84 -3.46 -3.72
C ASN A 22 1.46 -2.84 -4.96
N GLY A 23 2.74 -3.15 -5.20
CA GLY A 23 3.48 -2.70 -6.39
C GLY A 23 3.20 -3.53 -7.65
N CYS A 24 2.50 -4.65 -7.54
CA CYS A 24 2.14 -5.52 -8.65
C CYS A 24 0.86 -6.31 -8.36
N ASP A 25 0.32 -6.95 -9.40
CA ASP A 25 -0.91 -7.73 -9.39
C ASP A 25 -0.83 -9.00 -8.51
N GLY A 26 0.38 -9.35 -8.04
CA GLY A 26 0.60 -10.48 -7.14
C GLY A 26 -0.05 -10.33 -5.76
N ALA A 27 -0.40 -9.11 -5.37
CA ALA A 27 -1.07 -8.78 -4.10
C ALA A 27 -0.38 -9.40 -2.86
N CYS A 28 0.96 -9.47 -2.87
CA CYS A 28 1.74 -10.16 -1.84
C CYS A 28 1.48 -9.61 -0.43
N VAL A 29 1.26 -8.30 -0.29
CA VAL A 29 1.00 -7.69 1.02
C VAL A 29 -0.32 -8.21 1.61
N ASN A 30 -1.38 -8.28 0.81
CA ASN A 30 -2.67 -8.83 1.24
C ASN A 30 -2.54 -10.27 1.70
N LYS A 31 -1.92 -11.13 0.89
CA LYS A 31 -1.73 -12.55 1.22
C LYS A 31 -0.94 -12.74 2.51
N ILE A 32 0.11 -11.93 2.74
CA ILE A 32 0.91 -11.98 3.97
C ILE A 32 0.07 -11.59 5.19
N LEU A 33 -0.75 -10.54 5.09
CA LEU A 33 -1.60 -10.07 6.19
C LEU A 33 -2.75 -11.04 6.47
N GLU A 34 -3.38 -11.59 5.44
CA GLU A 34 -4.44 -12.59 5.53
C GLU A 34 -3.96 -13.87 6.22
N ASN A 35 -2.78 -14.39 5.83
CA ASN A 35 -2.15 -15.54 6.50
C ASN A 35 -1.84 -15.29 7.98
N LYS A 36 -1.81 -14.03 8.42
CA LYS A 36 -1.61 -13.62 9.82
C LYS A 36 -2.93 -13.29 10.53
N GLY A 37 -4.07 -13.49 9.86
CA GLY A 37 -5.40 -13.16 10.37
C GLY A 37 -5.60 -11.66 10.58
N ILE A 38 -4.94 -10.82 9.78
CA ILE A 38 -5.08 -9.36 9.82
C ILE A 38 -5.99 -8.94 8.67
N ASN A 39 -7.08 -8.26 9.01
CA ASN A 39 -8.03 -7.75 8.02
C ASN A 39 -7.51 -6.45 7.39
N VAL A 40 -7.52 -6.41 6.06
CA VAL A 40 -7.16 -5.23 5.28
C VAL A 40 -8.43 -4.41 5.03
N PHE A 41 -8.41 -3.14 5.42
CA PHE A 41 -9.55 -2.22 5.25
C PHE A 41 -9.67 -1.77 3.79
N LYS A 42 -8.57 -1.36 3.16
CA LYS A 42 -8.50 -0.96 1.75
C LYS A 42 -7.22 -1.47 1.11
N THR A 43 -7.27 -1.70 -0.19
CA THR A 43 -6.10 -2.07 -0.99
C THR A 43 -5.87 -1.03 -2.08
N VAL A 44 -4.61 -0.65 -2.27
CA VAL A 44 -4.15 0.22 -3.34
C VAL A 44 -3.21 -0.59 -4.24
N ALA A 45 -3.63 -0.85 -5.47
CA ALA A 45 -2.78 -1.42 -6.51
C ALA A 45 -2.09 -0.26 -7.25
N VAL A 46 -0.79 -0.08 -7.00
CA VAL A 46 0.00 1.03 -7.56
C VAL A 46 -0.05 1.00 -9.09
N VAL A 47 0.05 -0.18 -9.70
CA VAL A 47 0.02 -0.35 -11.15
C VAL A 47 -1.28 0.18 -11.75
N ASP A 48 -2.43 -0.12 -11.14
CA ASP A 48 -3.72 0.31 -11.66
C ASP A 48 -3.94 1.80 -11.46
N VAL A 49 -3.53 2.35 -10.32
CA VAL A 49 -3.61 3.80 -10.09
C VAL A 49 -2.74 4.55 -11.10
N LEU A 50 -1.53 4.09 -11.40
CA LEU A 50 -0.63 4.81 -12.32
C LEU A 50 -1.04 4.63 -13.80
N LYS A 51 -1.65 3.51 -14.17
CA LYS A 51 -2.19 3.29 -15.52
C LYS A 51 -3.17 4.40 -15.93
N ASP A 52 -4.02 4.85 -15.01
CA ASP A 52 -4.99 5.91 -15.27
C ASP A 52 -4.34 7.27 -15.62
N PHE A 53 -3.07 7.45 -15.24
CA PHE A 53 -2.28 8.66 -15.50
C PHE A 53 -1.25 8.47 -16.62
N GLY A 54 -1.14 7.27 -17.19
CA GLY A 54 -0.18 6.98 -18.27
C GLY A 54 1.29 7.03 -17.86
N VAL A 55 1.59 6.96 -16.57
CA VAL A 55 2.96 6.99 -16.02
C VAL A 55 3.35 5.63 -15.45
N SER A 56 4.66 5.37 -15.34
CA SER A 56 5.15 4.14 -14.70
C SER A 56 6.50 4.34 -14.03
N SER A 57 6.72 3.66 -12.91
CA SER A 57 8.06 3.57 -12.30
C SER A 57 8.89 2.57 -13.10
N LYS A 58 9.93 3.05 -13.77
CA LYS A 58 10.81 2.24 -14.63
C LYS A 58 12.04 1.70 -13.91
N ASP A 59 12.48 2.39 -12.85
CA ASP A 59 13.67 2.05 -12.08
C ASP A 59 13.36 2.03 -10.58
N PRO A 60 13.53 0.90 -9.87
CA PRO A 60 13.29 0.82 -8.43
C PRO A 60 14.41 1.44 -7.58
N PHE A 61 15.58 1.75 -8.16
CA PHE A 61 16.75 2.29 -7.47
C PHE A 61 16.94 3.80 -7.66
N ARG A 62 16.35 4.38 -8.71
CA ARG A 62 16.49 5.80 -9.04
C ARG A 62 15.12 6.47 -9.16
N LEU A 63 15.00 7.60 -8.49
CA LEU A 63 13.83 8.45 -8.56
C LEU A 63 14.11 9.59 -9.53
N ASP A 64 13.69 9.42 -10.78
CA ASP A 64 13.70 10.47 -11.80
C ASP A 64 12.42 11.32 -11.72
N SER A 65 12.25 12.26 -12.65
CA SER A 65 11.06 13.13 -12.65
C SER A 65 9.74 12.36 -12.81
N GLU A 66 9.72 11.28 -13.59
CA GLU A 66 8.52 10.44 -13.77
C GLU A 66 8.28 9.59 -12.51
N GLY A 67 9.34 9.09 -11.87
CA GLY A 67 9.27 8.42 -10.58
C GLY A 67 8.73 9.32 -9.46
N GLU A 68 9.19 10.57 -9.38
CA GLU A 68 8.66 11.59 -8.45
C GLU A 68 7.16 11.84 -8.71
N GLU A 69 6.74 11.89 -9.97
CA GLU A 69 5.34 12.03 -10.36
C GLU A 69 4.50 10.83 -9.91
N CYS A 70 4.99 9.60 -10.14
CA CYS A 70 4.35 8.38 -9.65
C CYS A 70 4.15 8.43 -8.13
N VAL A 71 5.18 8.85 -7.38
CA VAL A 71 5.09 8.97 -5.92
C VAL A 71 4.03 10.00 -5.50
N LYS A 72 3.95 11.15 -6.18
CA LYS A 72 2.93 12.18 -5.89
C LYS A 72 1.51 11.66 -6.14
N ILE A 73 1.28 10.96 -7.25
CA ILE A 73 -0.03 10.39 -7.57
C ILE A 73 -0.45 9.37 -6.50
N ILE A 74 0.45 8.47 -6.11
CA ILE A 74 0.15 7.48 -5.07
C ILE A 74 -0.09 8.13 -3.71
N LYS A 75 0.67 9.17 -3.34
CA LYS A 75 0.44 9.94 -2.11
C LYS A 75 -0.97 10.54 -2.07
N ASN A 76 -1.38 11.23 -3.14
CA ASN A 76 -2.72 11.80 -3.23
C ASN A 76 -3.80 10.71 -3.11
N LYS A 77 -3.58 9.55 -3.74
CA LYS A 77 -4.52 8.43 -3.65
C LYS A 77 -4.64 7.85 -2.24
N LEU A 78 -3.54 7.82 -1.49
CA LEU A 78 -3.54 7.41 -0.09
C LEU A 78 -4.27 8.43 0.79
N ASP A 79 -4.06 9.73 0.56
CA ASP A 79 -4.75 10.79 1.29
C ASP A 79 -6.27 10.74 1.09
N GLU A 80 -6.74 10.48 -0.13
CA GLU A 80 -8.16 10.20 -0.41
C GLU A 80 -8.70 9.05 0.45
N LYS A 81 -7.98 7.92 0.48
CA LYS A 81 -8.38 6.73 1.25
C LYS A 81 -8.33 6.94 2.76
N ILE A 82 -7.39 7.76 3.24
CA ILE A 82 -7.31 8.13 4.65
C ILE A 82 -8.49 9.04 5.02
N ASN A 83 -8.87 9.98 4.17
CA ASN A 83 -10.02 10.84 4.42
C ASN A 83 -11.33 10.04 4.44
N GLU A 84 -11.50 9.04 3.56
CA GLU A 84 -12.64 8.09 3.62
C GLU A 84 -12.78 7.39 4.98
N ILE A 85 -11.69 7.23 5.74
CA ILE A 85 -11.69 6.60 7.08
C ILE A 85 -12.06 7.60 8.18
N LYS A 86 -11.67 8.86 8.04
CA LYS A 86 -11.93 9.90 9.05
C LYS A 86 -13.41 10.29 9.12
N ASP A 87 -14.14 10.06 8.04
CA ASP A 87 -15.58 10.31 7.93
C ASP A 87 -16.44 9.11 8.41
N TYR A 88 -15.80 8.06 8.97
CA TYR A 88 -16.42 6.83 9.49
C TYR A 88 -16.40 6.81 11.03
#